data_AF-A0A2V5Z5K8-F1
#
_entry.id   AF-A0A2V5Z5K8-F1
#
_cell.length_a   1.000
_cell.length_b   1.000
_cell.length_c   1.000
_cell.angle_alpha   90.00
_cell.angle_beta   90.00
_cell.angle_gamma   90.00
#
_symmetry.space_group_name_H-M   'P 1'
#
loop_
_entity.id
_entity.type
_entity.pdbx_description
1 polymer ?
#
loop_
_entity_poly.entity_id
_entity_poly.type
_entity_poly.pdbx_seq_one_letter_code
_entity_poly.pdbx_strand_id
1 'polypeptide(L)'
;MAKRLLLLITMVAILSSQAIAAAATKVPQGEWIILVGGVSLNQWEKYKAQPHDHWWANFVHAARIRTEELREQFGPDLMITWLVYKPAYIERAKQDGVDLIGDINSVRDKFNLHLVYFNKGGEVVDYLNNGQPRTSLKVAAFEYFGHSNRACFMFDYSNVIDSSAKAWLHETDFSKIDRRIFAKGAFAKSWGCHTGEEMSRYWHAATGIRMWGAIGKTQFMDEELPILISEGGKWVN
;
A
#
# COMPACT_ATOMS: atom_id res chain seq x y z
N MET A 1 -0.15 -51.99 42.93
CA MET A 1 0.92 -51.31 42.16
C MET A 1 0.45 -50.68 40.84
N ALA A 2 -0.61 -51.17 40.18
CA ALA A 2 -1.07 -50.62 38.89
C ALA A 2 -1.75 -49.22 38.93
N LYS A 3 -2.30 -48.79 40.08
CA LYS A 3 -2.98 -47.47 40.19
C LYS A 3 -2.04 -46.26 40.37
N ARG A 4 -0.79 -46.48 40.80
CA ARG A 4 0.20 -45.39 40.97
C ARG A 4 0.99 -45.10 39.68
N LEU A 5 1.03 -46.06 38.75
CA LEU A 5 1.71 -45.89 37.45
C LEU A 5 0.86 -45.09 36.44
N LEU A 6 -0.47 -45.11 36.58
CA LEU A 6 -1.39 -44.39 35.69
C LEU A 6 -1.44 -42.87 35.97
N LEU A 7 -1.11 -42.43 37.19
CA LEU A 7 -1.07 -41.01 37.55
C LEU A 7 0.21 -40.30 37.09
N LEU A 8 1.32 -41.02 36.90
CA LEU A 8 2.55 -40.42 36.37
C LEU A 8 2.50 -40.22 34.84
N ILE A 9 1.72 -41.04 34.12
CA ILE A 9 1.61 -40.94 32.66
C ILE A 9 0.67 -39.78 32.26
N THR A 10 -0.35 -39.47 33.07
CA THR A 10 -1.20 -38.29 32.84
C THR A 10 -0.54 -36.97 33.24
N MET A 11 0.45 -36.96 34.14
CA MET A 11 1.16 -35.74 34.52
C MET A 11 2.27 -35.33 33.53
N VAL A 12 2.82 -36.28 32.77
CA VAL A 12 3.82 -35.99 31.72
C VAL A 12 3.16 -35.54 30.41
N ALA A 13 1.92 -35.96 30.13
CA ALA A 13 1.16 -35.51 28.96
C ALA A 13 0.64 -34.05 29.07
N ILE A 14 0.65 -33.46 30.28
CA ILE A 14 0.24 -32.07 30.52
C ILE A 14 1.44 -31.10 30.45
N LEU A 15 2.68 -31.60 30.39
CA LEU A 15 3.89 -30.77 30.33
C LEU A 15 4.55 -30.72 28.93
N SER A 16 3.97 -31.40 27.94
CA SER A 16 4.40 -31.37 26.54
C SER A 16 3.50 -30.53 25.63
N SER A 17 2.57 -29.76 26.18
CA SER A 17 1.97 -28.60 25.50
C SER A 17 2.86 -27.37 25.67
N GLN A 18 4.16 -27.52 25.40
CA GLN A 18 5.00 -26.36 25.11
C GLN A 18 4.49 -25.77 23.80
N ALA A 19 3.71 -24.71 23.97
CA ALA A 19 3.43 -23.67 23.02
C ALA A 19 4.33 -23.75 21.77
N ILE A 20 3.77 -24.33 20.70
CA ILE A 20 3.95 -23.72 19.38
C ILE A 20 3.10 -22.45 19.46
N ALA A 21 3.57 -21.47 20.23
CA ALA A 21 3.27 -20.10 19.88
C ALA A 21 3.93 -19.96 18.51
N ALA A 22 3.14 -20.17 17.45
CA ALA A 22 3.46 -19.63 16.14
C ALA A 22 3.98 -18.24 16.46
N ALA A 23 5.25 -17.98 16.12
CA ALA A 23 5.86 -16.69 16.39
C ALA A 23 4.92 -15.69 15.75
N ALA A 24 4.06 -15.07 16.56
CA ALA A 24 3.13 -14.08 16.10
C ALA A 24 4.08 -13.02 15.58
N THR A 25 4.20 -12.92 14.25
CA THR A 25 4.96 -11.87 13.59
C THR A 25 4.43 -10.62 14.23
N LYS A 26 5.24 -10.04 15.13
CA LYS A 26 4.85 -8.86 15.90
C LYS A 26 4.63 -7.80 14.86
N VAL A 27 3.36 -7.56 14.54
CA VAL A 27 2.94 -6.51 13.64
C VAL A 27 3.54 -5.23 14.22
N PRO A 28 4.35 -4.49 13.46
CA PRO A 28 4.88 -3.25 13.95
C PRO A 28 3.71 -2.37 14.40
N GLN A 29 3.73 -1.94 15.65
CA GLN A 29 2.71 -1.04 16.17
C GLN A 29 2.94 0.33 15.54
N GLY A 30 1.89 0.94 15.00
CA GLY A 30 1.98 2.23 14.35
C GLY A 30 0.90 2.48 13.30
N GLU A 31 1.15 3.47 12.46
CA GLU A 31 0.30 3.85 11.35
C GLU A 31 0.59 2.99 10.11
N TRP A 32 -0.47 2.43 9.51
CA TRP A 32 -0.43 1.80 8.21
C TRP A 32 -0.80 2.83 7.15
N ILE A 33 0.13 3.15 6.25
CA ILE A 33 -0.09 4.15 5.21
C ILE A 33 -0.35 3.44 3.88
N ILE A 34 -1.49 3.76 3.27
CA ILE A 34 -1.85 3.35 1.91
C ILE A 34 -1.81 4.60 1.03
N LEU A 35 -0.81 4.67 0.14
CA LEU A 35 -0.64 5.74 -0.84
C LEU A 35 -1.33 5.34 -2.14
N VAL A 36 -2.27 6.15 -2.59
CA VAL A 36 -3.13 5.91 -3.75
C VAL A 36 -2.86 6.98 -4.81
N GLY A 37 -2.38 6.54 -5.97
CA GLY A 37 -2.22 7.36 -7.16
C GLY A 37 -3.56 7.70 -7.83
N GLY A 38 -3.46 8.50 -8.88
CA GLY A 38 -4.57 8.91 -9.73
C GLY A 38 -4.73 8.04 -10.95
N VAL A 39 -5.97 7.96 -11.44
CA VAL A 39 -6.31 7.27 -12.70
C VAL A 39 -6.15 8.16 -13.92
N SER A 40 -5.89 7.50 -15.04
CA SER A 40 -5.86 8.07 -16.39
C SER A 40 -7.24 8.56 -16.80
N LEU A 41 -7.31 9.59 -17.65
CA LEU A 41 -8.60 10.02 -18.22
C LEU A 41 -8.99 9.13 -19.41
N ASN A 42 -10.29 8.81 -19.52
CA ASN A 42 -10.84 8.03 -20.63
C ASN A 42 -10.58 8.70 -21.98
N GLN A 43 -10.53 10.04 -22.00
CA GLN A 43 -10.21 10.79 -23.21
C GLN A 43 -8.88 10.39 -23.85
N TRP A 44 -7.91 9.89 -23.07
CA TRP A 44 -6.64 9.36 -23.55
C TRP A 44 -6.69 7.84 -23.73
N GLU A 45 -7.22 7.14 -22.73
CA GLU A 45 -7.23 5.68 -22.68
C GLU A 45 -7.94 5.03 -23.87
N LYS A 46 -8.99 5.65 -24.40
CA LYS A 46 -9.75 5.13 -25.57
C LYS A 46 -8.92 5.00 -26.86
N TYR A 47 -7.75 5.62 -26.93
CA TYR A 47 -6.85 5.53 -28.09
C TYR A 47 -5.73 4.51 -27.91
N LYS A 48 -5.60 3.90 -26.72
CA LYS A 48 -4.51 2.97 -26.43
C LYS A 48 -4.90 1.55 -26.85
N ALA A 49 -3.95 0.84 -27.47
CA ALA A 49 -4.12 -0.58 -27.79
C ALA A 49 -4.30 -1.44 -26.53
N GLN A 50 -3.69 -1.02 -25.42
CA GLN A 50 -3.90 -1.58 -24.10
C GLN A 50 -4.15 -0.42 -23.12
N PRO A 51 -5.41 -0.11 -22.82
CA PRO A 51 -5.74 0.84 -21.78
C PRO A 51 -5.24 0.36 -20.42
N HIS A 52 -4.82 1.30 -19.58
CA HIS A 52 -4.32 1.07 -18.23
C HIS A 52 -5.48 1.13 -17.22
N ASP A 53 -6.38 2.12 -17.37
CA ASP A 53 -7.47 2.38 -16.42
C ASP A 53 -8.84 2.34 -17.09
N HIS A 54 -9.42 1.15 -17.14
CA HIS A 54 -10.79 0.96 -17.63
C HIS A 54 -11.83 1.54 -16.67
N TRP A 55 -11.52 1.63 -15.38
CA TRP A 55 -12.43 2.07 -14.33
C TRP A 55 -11.81 3.17 -13.46
N TRP A 56 -12.61 4.15 -13.05
CA TRP A 56 -12.16 5.28 -12.25
C TRP A 56 -11.59 4.86 -10.89
N ALA A 57 -12.10 3.75 -10.32
CA ALA A 57 -11.75 3.33 -8.97
C ALA A 57 -10.56 2.38 -8.94
N ASN A 58 -9.87 2.11 -10.06
CA ASN A 58 -8.86 1.05 -10.18
C ASN A 58 -7.93 0.95 -8.95
N PHE A 59 -7.35 2.07 -8.53
CA PHE A 59 -6.46 2.13 -7.37
C PHE A 59 -7.18 2.26 -6.02
N VAL A 60 -8.27 3.02 -5.96
CA VAL A 60 -9.10 3.17 -4.74
C VAL A 60 -9.75 1.85 -4.33
N HIS A 61 -10.14 1.04 -5.31
CA HIS A 61 -10.75 -0.26 -5.11
C HIS A 61 -9.75 -1.28 -4.58
N ALA A 62 -8.55 -1.37 -5.18
CA ALA A 62 -7.48 -2.19 -4.62
C ALA A 62 -7.06 -1.73 -3.21
N ALA A 63 -6.99 -0.42 -2.97
CA ALA A 63 -6.75 0.13 -1.64
C ALA A 63 -7.86 -0.28 -0.66
N ARG A 64 -9.13 -0.29 -1.10
CA ARG A 64 -10.27 -0.75 -0.30
C ARG A 64 -10.16 -2.24 0.04
N ILE A 65 -9.88 -3.10 -0.93
CA ILE A 65 -9.65 -4.54 -0.70
C ILE A 65 -8.55 -4.71 0.35
N ARG A 66 -7.43 -3.99 0.20
CA ARG A 66 -6.34 -4.04 1.17
C ARG A 66 -6.77 -3.57 2.56
N THR A 67 -7.55 -2.51 2.67
CA THR A 67 -8.13 -2.05 3.93
C THR A 67 -9.00 -3.14 4.58
N GLU A 68 -9.83 -3.84 3.81
CA GLU A 68 -10.67 -4.94 4.31
C GLU A 68 -9.79 -6.08 4.87
N GLU A 69 -8.76 -6.51 4.12
CA GLU A 69 -7.81 -7.52 4.59
C GLU A 69 -7.08 -7.09 5.87
N LEU A 70 -6.65 -5.83 5.95
CA LEU A 70 -5.97 -5.30 7.13
C LEU A 70 -6.88 -5.28 8.36
N ARG A 71 -8.14 -4.93 8.16
CA ARG A 71 -9.16 -4.94 9.23
C ARG A 71 -9.46 -6.36 9.70
N GLU A 72 -9.55 -7.31 8.78
CA GLU A 72 -9.72 -8.73 9.12
C GLU A 72 -8.50 -9.26 9.88
N GLN A 73 -7.29 -8.92 9.43
CA GLN A 73 -6.05 -9.45 9.99
C GLN A 73 -5.67 -8.82 11.34
N PHE A 74 -5.88 -7.52 11.52
CA PHE A 74 -5.37 -6.74 12.65
C PHE A 74 -6.43 -6.07 13.51
N GLY A 75 -7.71 -6.15 13.09
CA GLY A 75 -8.84 -5.63 13.83
C GLY A 75 -9.24 -4.18 13.48
N PRO A 76 -10.38 -3.73 14.03
CA PRO A 76 -10.98 -2.44 13.70
C PRO A 76 -10.19 -1.22 14.19
N ASP A 77 -9.29 -1.40 15.16
CA ASP A 77 -8.54 -0.30 15.78
C ASP A 77 -7.21 0.03 15.09
N LEU A 78 -6.82 -0.73 14.04
CA LEU A 78 -5.61 -0.43 13.28
C LEU A 78 -5.67 1.01 12.74
N MET A 79 -4.63 1.81 13.01
CA MET A 79 -4.54 3.15 12.44
C MET A 79 -4.19 3.05 10.95
N ILE A 80 -5.16 3.27 10.08
CA ILE A 80 -4.98 3.25 8.62
C ILE A 80 -5.14 4.67 8.09
N THR A 81 -4.11 5.16 7.41
CA THR A 81 -4.14 6.41 6.67
C THR A 81 -4.17 6.14 5.18
N TRP A 82 -5.11 6.75 4.48
CA TRP A 82 -5.12 6.83 3.03
C TRP A 82 -4.56 8.18 2.59
N LEU A 83 -3.46 8.15 1.82
CA LEU A 83 -2.95 9.31 1.11
C LEU A 83 -3.40 9.22 -0.34
N VAL A 84 -4.35 10.06 -0.76
CA VAL A 84 -4.98 9.95 -2.09
C VAL A 84 -4.63 11.16 -2.96
N TYR A 85 -4.15 10.91 -4.19
CA TYR A 85 -3.85 11.98 -5.14
C TYR A 85 -5.14 12.58 -5.70
N LYS A 86 -5.57 13.70 -5.11
CA LYS A 86 -6.89 14.31 -5.36
C LYS A 86 -7.11 14.82 -6.79
N PRO A 87 -6.13 15.49 -7.44
CA PRO A 87 -6.38 16.15 -8.72
C PRO A 87 -6.92 15.18 -9.79
N ALA A 88 -6.40 13.95 -9.83
CA ALA A 88 -6.84 13.00 -10.84
C ALA A 88 -8.32 12.61 -10.73
N TYR A 89 -8.81 12.42 -9.49
CA TYR A 89 -10.21 12.09 -9.25
C TYR A 89 -11.14 13.28 -9.51
N ILE A 90 -10.68 14.52 -9.33
CA ILE A 90 -11.44 15.72 -9.73
C ILE A 90 -11.61 15.75 -11.26
N GLU A 91 -10.53 15.56 -12.02
CA GLU A 91 -10.63 15.60 -13.49
C GLU A 91 -11.43 14.42 -14.04
N ARG A 92 -11.26 13.23 -13.46
CA ARG A 92 -12.04 12.05 -13.84
C ARG A 92 -13.53 12.22 -13.49
N ALA A 93 -13.85 12.81 -12.33
CA ALA A 93 -15.22 13.14 -11.94
C ALA A 93 -15.92 14.06 -12.94
N LYS A 94 -15.22 15.09 -13.43
CA LYS A 94 -15.75 16.01 -14.45
C LYS A 94 -16.04 15.28 -15.77
N GLN A 95 -15.15 14.39 -16.18
CA GLN A 95 -15.31 13.62 -17.40
C GLN A 95 -16.47 12.63 -17.31
N ASP A 96 -16.59 11.94 -16.17
CA ASP A 96 -17.57 10.86 -15.99
C ASP A 96 -18.94 11.39 -15.50
N GLY A 97 -19.01 12.63 -15.01
CA GLY A 97 -20.24 13.24 -14.47
C GLY A 97 -20.67 12.66 -13.12
N VAL A 98 -19.72 12.13 -12.33
CA VAL A 98 -19.95 11.44 -11.05
C VAL A 98 -19.12 12.08 -9.94
N ASP A 99 -19.64 12.14 -8.71
CA ASP A 99 -18.91 12.64 -7.54
C ASP A 99 -17.93 11.60 -6.96
N LEU A 100 -16.79 11.43 -7.63
CA LEU A 100 -15.76 10.48 -7.18
C LEU A 100 -15.14 10.86 -5.83
N ILE A 101 -15.14 12.14 -5.46
CA ILE A 101 -14.63 12.58 -4.16
C ILE A 101 -15.60 12.16 -3.05
N GLY A 102 -16.90 12.31 -3.29
CA GLY A 102 -17.95 11.75 -2.45
C GLY A 102 -17.81 10.24 -2.27
N ASP A 103 -17.60 9.50 -3.36
CA ASP A 103 -17.41 8.04 -3.32
C ASP A 103 -16.19 7.64 -2.48
N ILE A 104 -15.04 8.31 -2.65
CA ILE A 104 -13.85 8.06 -1.82
C ILE A 104 -14.10 8.38 -0.34
N ASN A 105 -14.80 9.49 -0.06
CA ASN A 105 -15.16 9.84 1.32
C ASN A 105 -16.11 8.81 1.94
N SER A 106 -17.00 8.18 1.17
CA SER A 106 -17.86 7.12 1.67
C SER A 106 -17.06 5.89 2.14
N VAL A 107 -15.96 5.56 1.46
CA VAL A 107 -15.04 4.49 1.86
C VAL A 107 -14.33 4.87 3.16
N ARG A 108 -13.85 6.12 3.27
CA ARG A 108 -13.28 6.64 4.52
C ARG A 108 -14.24 6.46 5.69
N ASP A 109 -15.51 6.85 5.51
CA ASP A 109 -16.52 6.81 6.56
C ASP A 109 -16.85 5.36 6.96
N LYS A 110 -16.99 4.47 5.97
CA LYS A 110 -17.27 3.05 6.21
C LYS A 110 -16.16 2.34 6.99
N PHE A 111 -14.90 2.66 6.73
CA PHE A 111 -13.74 1.98 7.31
C PHE A 111 -13.01 2.78 8.41
N ASN A 112 -13.57 3.93 8.79
CA ASN A 112 -12.99 4.86 9.76
C ASN A 112 -11.51 5.17 9.46
N LEU A 113 -11.24 5.61 8.23
CA LEU A 113 -9.90 5.89 7.76
C LEU A 113 -9.47 7.32 8.08
N HIS A 114 -8.19 7.52 8.33
CA HIS A 114 -7.61 8.86 8.21
C HIS A 114 -7.32 9.15 6.74
N LEU A 115 -8.22 9.88 6.09
CA LEU A 115 -8.06 10.25 4.68
C LEU A 115 -7.37 11.60 4.57
N VAL A 116 -6.26 11.63 3.83
CA VAL A 116 -5.51 12.83 3.48
C VAL A 116 -5.39 12.92 1.97
N TYR A 117 -5.90 14.02 1.43
CA TYR A 117 -5.72 14.33 0.01
C TYR A 117 -4.41 15.09 -0.20
N PHE A 118 -3.65 14.70 -1.22
CA PHE A 118 -2.44 15.40 -1.64
C PHE A 118 -2.50 15.76 -3.13
N ASN A 119 -1.68 16.73 -3.54
CA ASN A 119 -1.70 17.32 -4.88
C ASN A 119 -0.37 17.27 -5.62
N LYS A 120 0.72 16.92 -4.95
CA LYS A 120 2.07 16.80 -5.54
C LYS A 120 2.95 15.86 -4.71
N GLY A 121 3.99 15.29 -5.32
CA GLY A 121 4.80 14.26 -4.66
C GLY A 121 5.51 14.70 -3.38
N GLY A 122 5.93 15.97 -3.28
CA GLY A 122 6.55 16.49 -2.06
C GLY A 122 5.65 16.38 -0.81
N GLU A 123 4.33 16.50 -0.98
CA GLU A 123 3.37 16.41 0.13
C GLU A 123 3.32 14.99 0.74
N VAL A 124 3.68 13.95 -0.03
CA VAL A 124 3.81 12.59 0.49
C VAL A 124 4.98 12.51 1.47
N VAL A 125 6.12 13.09 1.11
CA VAL A 125 7.30 13.16 1.99
C VAL A 125 6.99 14.00 3.23
N ASP A 126 6.31 15.13 3.05
CA ASP A 126 5.90 16.00 4.16
C ASP A 126 4.99 15.27 5.14
N TYR A 127 4.02 14.48 4.64
CA TYR A 127 3.15 13.68 5.50
C TYR A 127 3.90 12.54 6.20
N LEU A 128 4.77 11.82 5.49
CA LEU A 128 5.58 10.77 6.09
C LEU A 128 6.41 11.33 7.25
N ASN A 129 7.07 12.48 7.04
CA ASN A 129 7.91 13.08 8.07
C ASN A 129 7.12 13.73 9.21
N ASN A 130 6.02 14.42 8.90
CA ASN A 130 5.39 15.38 9.83
C ASN A 130 3.86 15.28 9.93
N GLY A 131 3.20 14.40 9.19
CA GLY A 131 1.74 14.26 9.18
C GLY A 131 1.13 13.68 10.45
N GLN A 132 1.97 13.13 11.33
CA GLN A 132 1.61 12.55 12.63
C GLN A 132 2.75 12.79 13.63
N PRO A 133 2.52 12.66 14.95
CA PRO A 133 3.59 12.75 15.95
C PRO A 133 4.56 11.56 15.87
N ARG A 134 5.53 11.59 14.95
CA ARG A 134 6.45 10.47 14.64
C ARG A 134 7.35 10.02 15.79
N THR A 135 7.39 10.74 16.90
CA THR A 135 8.05 10.30 18.14
C THR A 135 7.25 9.21 18.86
N SER A 136 5.91 9.26 18.81
CA SER A 136 5.00 8.31 19.46
C SER A 136 4.26 7.40 18.47
N LEU A 137 3.96 7.88 17.26
CA LEU A 137 3.26 7.14 16.21
C LEU A 137 4.17 6.93 14.99
N LYS A 138 4.86 5.79 14.98
CA LYS A 138 5.74 5.38 13.87
C LYS A 138 4.94 4.88 12.67
N VAL A 139 5.55 4.92 11.49
CA VAL A 139 5.04 4.25 10.29
C VAL A 139 5.32 2.76 10.43
N ALA A 140 4.27 1.97 10.62
CA ALA A 140 4.32 0.52 10.71
C ALA A 140 4.35 -0.14 9.35
N ALA A 141 3.68 0.46 8.37
CA ALA A 141 3.70 -0.02 7.00
C ALA A 141 3.47 1.10 5.98
N PHE A 142 3.99 0.91 4.77
CA PHE A 142 3.75 1.77 3.63
C PHE A 142 3.42 0.92 2.40
N GLU A 143 2.23 1.12 1.83
CA GLU A 143 1.81 0.44 0.61
C GLU A 143 1.43 1.44 -0.49
N TYR A 144 1.85 1.19 -1.72
CA TYR A 144 1.53 2.03 -2.88
C TYR A 144 0.63 1.32 -3.89
N PHE A 145 -0.47 1.96 -4.28
CA PHE A 145 -1.37 1.55 -5.36
C PHE A 145 -1.47 2.67 -6.40
N GLY A 146 -0.96 2.43 -7.60
CA GLY A 146 -0.99 3.40 -8.68
C GLY A 146 -0.04 3.07 -9.82
N HIS A 147 0.01 3.97 -10.80
CA HIS A 147 0.95 3.89 -11.91
C HIS A 147 2.39 4.06 -11.45
N SER A 148 3.29 3.29 -12.04
CA SER A 148 4.72 3.47 -11.79
C SER A 148 5.53 2.94 -12.96
N ASN A 149 6.77 3.41 -12.99
CA ASN A 149 7.83 2.79 -13.74
C ASN A 149 8.91 2.37 -12.72
N ARG A 150 10.09 1.98 -13.21
CA ARG A 150 11.18 1.55 -12.32
C ARG A 150 11.65 2.61 -11.32
N ALA A 151 11.49 3.91 -11.62
CA ALA A 151 12.10 5.03 -10.88
C ALA A 151 11.09 6.01 -10.23
N CYS A 152 9.79 5.93 -10.57
CA CYS A 152 8.77 6.86 -10.08
C CYS A 152 7.49 6.17 -9.63
N PHE A 153 6.94 6.63 -8.50
CA PHE A 153 5.50 6.57 -8.25
C PHE A 153 4.86 7.70 -9.06
N MET A 154 3.99 7.37 -10.00
CA MET A 154 3.38 8.32 -10.95
C MET A 154 1.95 8.61 -10.49
N PHE A 155 1.75 9.75 -9.82
CA PHE A 155 0.47 10.05 -9.19
C PHE A 155 -0.60 10.54 -10.18
N ASP A 156 -0.21 11.06 -11.34
CA ASP A 156 -1.14 11.65 -12.31
C ASP A 156 -0.93 11.16 -13.75
N TYR A 157 -0.57 9.89 -13.90
CA TYR A 157 -0.28 9.33 -15.22
C TYR A 157 -1.49 9.44 -16.15
N SER A 158 -1.29 10.00 -17.34
CA SER A 158 -2.34 10.26 -18.33
C SER A 158 -3.54 11.03 -17.75
N ASN A 159 -3.31 11.91 -16.77
CA ASN A 159 -4.37 12.79 -16.25
C ASN A 159 -4.40 14.14 -16.99
N VAL A 160 -3.23 14.68 -17.33
CA VAL A 160 -3.11 15.97 -18.04
C VAL A 160 -2.54 15.81 -19.44
N ILE A 161 -1.56 14.93 -19.61
CA ILE A 161 -0.84 14.67 -20.87
C ILE A 161 -0.88 13.16 -21.12
N ASP A 162 -1.23 12.74 -22.33
CA ASP A 162 -1.24 11.31 -22.67
C ASP A 162 0.13 10.67 -22.41
N SER A 163 0.10 9.50 -21.78
CA SER A 163 1.25 8.64 -21.52
C SER A 163 2.38 9.32 -20.72
N SER A 164 2.05 10.31 -19.90
CA SER A 164 3.01 11.06 -19.06
C SER A 164 2.41 11.45 -17.70
N ALA A 165 3.26 11.89 -16.78
CA ALA A 165 2.92 12.35 -15.43
C ALA A 165 3.47 13.76 -15.19
N LYS A 166 2.70 14.64 -14.55
CA LYS A 166 3.10 15.97 -14.05
C LYS A 166 3.26 16.01 -12.53
N ALA A 167 2.89 14.94 -11.83
CA ALA A 167 3.06 14.74 -10.40
C ALA A 167 3.56 13.31 -10.15
N TRP A 168 4.77 13.22 -9.62
CA TRP A 168 5.41 11.95 -9.28
C TRP A 168 6.23 12.10 -8.00
N LEU A 169 6.63 10.97 -7.42
CA LEU A 169 7.70 10.88 -6.43
C LEU A 169 8.83 10.06 -7.05
N HIS A 170 9.96 10.70 -7.33
CA HIS A 170 11.12 10.02 -7.90
C HIS A 170 11.87 9.28 -6.79
N GLU A 171 12.50 8.16 -7.10
CA GLU A 171 13.22 7.34 -6.11
C GLU A 171 14.34 8.09 -5.38
N THR A 172 14.94 9.11 -6.00
CA THR A 172 15.93 9.98 -5.35
C THR A 172 15.31 10.87 -4.27
N ASP A 173 14.00 11.15 -4.34
CA ASP A 173 13.31 11.90 -3.31
C ASP A 173 13.11 11.08 -2.04
N PHE A 174 13.26 9.75 -2.08
CA PHE A 174 13.18 8.91 -0.89
C PHE A 174 14.21 9.31 0.17
N SER A 175 15.37 9.87 -0.22
CA SER A 175 16.37 10.35 0.72
C SER A 175 15.91 11.53 1.59
N LYS A 176 14.78 12.16 1.23
CA LYS A 176 14.13 13.22 2.00
C LYS A 176 13.22 12.67 3.11
N ILE A 177 12.95 11.36 3.11
CA ILE A 177 12.19 10.70 4.17
C ILE A 177 13.12 10.45 5.37
N ASP A 178 12.72 10.91 6.55
CA ASP A 178 13.47 10.64 7.77
C ASP A 178 13.29 9.16 8.15
N ARG A 179 14.32 8.34 7.94
CA ARG A 179 14.30 6.91 8.26
C ARG A 179 13.85 6.58 9.71
N ARG A 180 14.00 7.52 10.65
CA ARG A 180 13.61 7.32 12.06
C ARG A 180 12.10 7.31 12.26
N ILE A 181 11.29 7.69 11.27
CA ILE A 181 9.82 7.62 11.37
C ILE A 181 9.30 6.19 11.33
N PHE A 182 10.06 5.25 10.77
CA PHE A 182 9.62 3.86 10.60
C PHE A 182 9.74 3.07 11.90
N ALA A 183 8.75 2.23 12.16
CA ALA A 183 8.80 1.27 13.25
C ALA A 183 9.86 0.19 12.95
N LYS A 184 10.40 -0.43 14.01
CA LYS A 184 11.28 -1.58 13.83
C LYS A 184 10.49 -2.72 13.17
N GLY A 185 10.99 -3.22 12.05
CA GLY A 185 10.32 -4.27 11.27
C GLY A 185 9.17 -3.77 10.40
N ALA A 186 9.11 -2.46 10.13
CA ALA A 186 8.09 -1.90 9.25
C ALA A 186 8.03 -2.61 7.90
N PHE A 187 6.82 -2.74 7.36
CA PHE A 187 6.55 -3.34 6.07
C PHE A 187 6.49 -2.28 4.97
N ALA A 188 6.99 -2.59 3.77
CA ALA A 188 6.78 -1.73 2.61
C ALA A 188 6.50 -2.56 1.36
N LYS A 189 5.51 -2.13 0.56
CA LYS A 189 5.21 -2.75 -0.73
C LYS A 189 4.65 -1.76 -1.74
N SER A 190 5.19 -1.76 -2.94
CA SER A 190 4.56 -1.15 -4.10
C SER A 190 3.85 -2.23 -4.91
N TRP A 191 2.58 -1.99 -5.24
CA TRP A 191 1.78 -2.83 -6.13
C TRP A 191 1.82 -2.37 -7.60
N GLY A 192 2.58 -1.31 -7.89
CA GLY A 192 2.75 -0.79 -9.24
C GLY A 192 3.85 -1.50 -10.03
N CYS A 193 3.74 -1.42 -11.35
CA CYS A 193 4.66 -2.00 -12.33
C CYS A 193 6.12 -1.59 -12.10
N HIS A 194 7.06 -2.49 -12.37
CA HIS A 194 8.51 -2.25 -12.48
C HIS A 194 9.23 -1.69 -11.23
N THR A 195 8.53 -1.40 -10.14
CA THR A 195 9.11 -0.80 -8.92
C THR A 195 10.20 -1.66 -8.25
N GLY A 196 10.20 -2.97 -8.46
CA GLY A 196 11.23 -3.89 -7.98
C GLY A 196 12.53 -3.84 -8.76
N GLU A 197 12.54 -3.22 -9.95
CA GLU A 197 13.71 -3.14 -10.82
C GLU A 197 14.73 -2.09 -10.37
N GLU A 198 14.29 -1.05 -9.66
CA GLU A 198 15.17 0.05 -9.20
C GLU A 198 14.72 0.64 -7.85
N MET A 199 13.47 1.10 -7.74
CA MET A 199 12.95 1.78 -6.55
C MET A 199 13.10 1.02 -5.23
N SER A 200 12.92 -0.31 -5.22
CA SER A 200 13.10 -1.12 -4.00
C SER A 200 14.48 -0.93 -3.37
N ARG A 201 15.54 -0.80 -4.20
CA ARG A 201 16.91 -0.56 -3.75
C ARG A 201 17.07 0.85 -3.16
N TYR A 202 16.53 1.86 -3.83
CA TYR A 202 16.59 3.26 -3.33
C TYR A 202 15.80 3.44 -2.05
N TRP A 203 14.63 2.80 -1.95
CA TRP A 203 13.82 2.82 -0.75
C TRP A 203 14.58 2.26 0.45
N HIS A 204 15.21 1.09 0.27
CA HIS A 204 16.04 0.49 1.33
C HIS A 204 17.24 1.36 1.70
N ALA A 205 17.93 1.95 0.72
CA ALA A 205 19.04 2.86 0.99
C ALA A 205 18.63 4.10 1.79
N ALA A 206 17.45 4.66 1.50
CA ALA A 206 16.95 5.85 2.18
C ALA A 206 16.41 5.53 3.59
N THR A 207 15.55 4.52 3.69
CA THR A 207 14.71 4.25 4.87
C THR A 207 15.23 3.14 5.77
N GLY A 208 16.10 2.25 5.25
CA GLY A 208 16.50 1.02 5.93
C GLY A 208 15.43 -0.08 5.91
N ILE A 209 14.30 0.13 5.24
CA ILE A 209 13.20 -0.83 5.11
C ILE A 209 13.27 -1.48 3.73
N ARG A 210 13.07 -2.79 3.62
CA ARG A 210 12.95 -3.46 2.32
C ARG A 210 11.55 -3.24 1.77
N MET A 211 11.45 -2.72 0.55
CA MET A 211 10.17 -2.55 -0.14
C MET A 211 9.99 -3.65 -1.18
N TRP A 212 8.92 -4.42 -1.06
CA TRP A 212 8.50 -5.33 -2.11
C TRP A 212 8.05 -4.55 -3.34
N GLY A 213 8.59 -4.86 -4.51
CA GLY A 213 8.23 -4.25 -5.78
C GLY A 213 8.17 -5.28 -6.91
N ALA A 214 7.48 -4.95 -7.99
CA ALA A 214 7.33 -5.83 -9.14
C ALA A 214 8.53 -5.72 -10.09
N ILE A 215 9.04 -6.86 -10.56
CA ILE A 215 9.75 -6.94 -11.84
C ILE A 215 8.69 -7.24 -12.90
N GLY A 216 8.55 -6.37 -13.91
CA GLY A 216 7.50 -6.44 -14.91
C GLY A 216 6.19 -5.70 -14.54
N LYS A 217 5.17 -5.93 -15.37
CA LYS A 217 3.86 -5.30 -15.27
C LYS A 217 2.96 -5.96 -14.23
N THR A 218 2.19 -5.14 -13.54
CA THR A 218 1.08 -5.57 -12.68
C THR A 218 -0.26 -5.24 -13.33
N GLN A 219 -1.29 -5.99 -12.95
CA GLN A 219 -2.68 -5.77 -13.35
C GLN A 219 -3.52 -5.63 -12.09
N PHE A 220 -4.32 -4.57 -12.05
CA PHE A 220 -5.32 -4.36 -11.00
C PHE A 220 -6.57 -5.18 -11.34
N MET A 221 -7.11 -5.86 -10.33
CA MET A 221 -8.18 -6.85 -10.45
C MET A 221 -9.44 -6.37 -9.72
N ASP A 222 -10.59 -6.94 -10.09
CA ASP A 222 -11.88 -6.56 -9.50
C ASP A 222 -12.12 -7.19 -8.12
N GLU A 223 -11.53 -8.35 -7.83
CA GLU A 223 -11.83 -9.13 -6.61
C GLU A 223 -10.60 -9.44 -5.75
N GLU A 224 -9.42 -9.02 -6.19
CA GLU A 224 -8.16 -9.32 -5.50
C GLU A 224 -7.14 -8.18 -5.63
N LEU A 225 -6.06 -8.27 -4.86
CA LEU A 225 -4.94 -7.35 -4.98
C LEU A 225 -4.19 -7.54 -6.30
N PRO A 226 -3.42 -6.53 -6.77
CA PRO A 226 -2.80 -6.60 -8.08
C PRO A 226 -1.89 -7.82 -8.30
N ILE A 227 -2.02 -8.42 -9.49
CA ILE A 227 -1.26 -9.61 -9.91
C ILE A 227 -0.16 -9.23 -10.90
N LEU A 228 0.83 -10.12 -11.09
CA LEU A 228 1.88 -9.98 -12.11
C LEU A 228 1.40 -10.59 -13.43
N ILE A 229 1.58 -9.87 -14.54
CA ILE A 229 1.15 -10.32 -15.88
C ILE A 229 2.30 -10.46 -16.88
N SER A 230 3.49 -10.01 -16.55
CA SER A 230 4.66 -10.21 -17.41
C SER A 230 5.19 -11.64 -17.30
N GLU A 231 5.63 -12.19 -18.43
CA GLU A 231 6.40 -13.43 -18.45
C GLU A 231 7.67 -13.26 -17.59
N GLY A 232 7.89 -14.19 -16.66
CA GLY A 232 9.00 -14.10 -15.69
C GLY A 232 8.83 -13.01 -14.62
N GLY A 233 7.67 -12.35 -14.54
CA GLY A 233 7.37 -11.36 -13.52
C GLY A 233 7.42 -11.95 -12.11
N LYS A 234 7.95 -11.18 -11.16
CA LYS A 234 8.07 -11.60 -9.76
C LYS A 234 8.13 -10.41 -8.80
N TRP A 235 7.75 -10.65 -7.55
CA TRP A 235 7.93 -9.70 -6.45
C TRP A 235 9.34 -9.84 -5.86
N VAL A 236 10.06 -8.73 -5.68
CA VAL A 236 11.43 -8.69 -5.11
C VAL A 236 11.55 -7.58 -4.07
N ASN A 237 12.54 -7.65 -3.17
CA ASN A 237 12.80 -6.63 -2.16
C ASN A 237 14.27 -6.52 -1.73
#